data_AF-A0A1H3QJ34-F1
#
_entry.id   AF-A0A1H3QJ34-F1
#
_cell.length_a   1.000
_cell.length_b   1.000
_cell.length_c   1.000
_cell.angle_alpha   90.00
_cell.angle_beta   90.00
_cell.angle_gamma   90.00
#
_symmetry.space_group_name_H-M   'P 1'
#
loop_
_entity.id
_entity.type
_entity.pdbx_description
1 polymer ?
#
loop_
_entity_poly.entity_id
_entity_poly.type
_entity_poly.pdbx_seq_one_letter_code
_entity_poly.pdbx_strand_id
1 'polypeptide(L)'
;MMNNYLKPAFAVVMLAFALSACDSREENRHENLLEQKADTKEEKADITRDRGEAAADRIEKRDPGMIDSPSTDRAAEATRESTERRADEMEEQADRICEQK
;
A
#
# COMPACT_ATOMS: atom_id res chain seq x y z
N MET A 1 26.78 50.86 -28.98
CA MET A 1 26.11 50.53 -27.70
C MET A 1 25.50 49.14 -27.82
N MET A 2 26.28 48.08 -27.58
CA MET A 2 25.77 46.71 -27.53
C MET A 2 26.48 46.01 -26.37
N ASN A 3 25.72 45.21 -25.62
CA ASN A 3 26.12 44.32 -24.53
C ASN A 3 25.70 44.77 -23.11
N ASN A 4 24.39 44.87 -22.87
CA ASN A 4 23.81 44.78 -21.51
C ASN A 4 22.85 43.61 -21.31
N TYR A 5 22.55 42.81 -22.35
CA TYR A 5 21.62 41.67 -22.26
C TYR A 5 22.29 40.33 -21.91
N LEU A 6 23.62 40.26 -21.91
CA LEU A 6 24.36 39.03 -21.62
C LEU A 6 24.33 38.65 -20.13
N LYS A 7 24.21 39.64 -19.22
CA LYS A 7 24.11 39.44 -17.77
C LYS A 7 22.77 38.85 -17.31
N PRO A 8 21.59 39.33 -17.76
CA PRO A 8 20.31 38.73 -17.36
C PRO A 8 20.10 37.33 -17.96
N ALA A 9 20.63 37.05 -19.15
CA ALA A 9 20.47 35.74 -19.79
C ALA A 9 21.12 34.61 -18.98
N PHE A 10 22.29 34.84 -18.38
CA PHE A 10 22.96 33.84 -17.52
C PHE A 10 22.21 33.59 -16.20
N ALA A 11 21.58 34.60 -15.63
CA ALA A 11 20.84 34.47 -14.38
C ALA A 11 19.57 33.62 -14.54
N VAL A 12 18.86 33.76 -15.67
CA VAL A 12 17.65 32.98 -15.96
C VAL A 12 17.98 31.50 -16.21
N VAL A 13 19.08 31.21 -16.89
CA VAL A 13 19.52 29.83 -17.14
C VAL A 13 19.91 29.13 -15.84
N MET A 14 20.66 29.78 -14.94
CA MET A 14 21.01 29.21 -13.63
C MET A 14 19.78 28.96 -12.74
N LEU A 15 18.77 29.84 -12.80
CA LEU A 15 17.53 29.66 -12.05
C LEU A 15 16.72 28.45 -12.57
N ALA A 16 16.69 28.22 -13.88
CA ALA A 16 16.00 27.07 -14.48
C ALA A 16 16.64 25.72 -14.07
N PHE A 17 17.97 25.66 -13.94
CA PHE A 17 18.67 24.46 -13.45
C PHE A 17 18.51 24.24 -11.94
N ALA A 18 18.31 25.29 -11.15
CA ALA A 18 18.04 25.18 -9.71
C ALA A 18 16.62 24.64 -9.43
N LEU A 19 15.65 24.99 -10.28
CA LEU A 19 14.27 24.52 -10.15
C LEU A 19 14.15 23.02 -10.46
N SER A 20 14.83 22.51 -11.50
CA SER A 20 14.77 21.08 -11.84
C SER A 20 15.39 20.16 -10.78
N ALA A 21 16.38 20.66 -10.03
CA ALA A 21 16.97 19.91 -8.91
C ALA A 21 16.08 19.89 -7.66
N CYS A 22 15.28 20.93 -7.42
CA CYS A 22 14.30 20.93 -6.34
C CYS A 22 13.11 20.01 -6.64
N ASP A 23 12.60 20.02 -7.87
CA ASP A 23 11.48 19.16 -8.31
C ASP A 23 11.79 17.68 -8.05
N SER A 24 12.96 17.21 -8.49
CA SER A 24 13.36 15.79 -8.34
C SER A 24 13.44 15.29 -6.89
N ARG A 25 13.72 16.17 -5.92
CA ARG A 25 13.85 15.78 -4.51
C ARG A 25 12.51 15.77 -3.79
N GLU A 26 11.58 16.61 -4.24
CA GLU A 26 10.23 16.67 -3.73
C GLU A 26 9.41 15.50 -4.27
N GLU A 27 9.53 15.20 -5.56
CA GLU A 27 8.94 14.03 -6.23
C GLU A 27 9.37 12.71 -5.54
N ASN A 28 10.68 12.51 -5.37
CA ASN A 28 11.21 11.33 -4.64
C ASN A 28 10.69 11.20 -3.20
N ARG A 29 10.46 12.32 -2.50
CA ARG A 29 9.88 12.28 -1.14
C ARG A 29 8.41 11.93 -1.19
N HIS A 30 7.68 12.42 -2.18
CA HIS A 30 6.27 12.11 -2.38
C HIS A 30 6.08 10.61 -2.66
N GLU A 31 6.83 10.05 -3.61
CA GLU A 31 6.79 8.63 -3.95
C GLU A 31 7.10 7.73 -2.75
N ASN A 32 8.15 8.05 -1.98
CA ASN A 32 8.51 7.30 -0.77
C ASN A 32 7.40 7.32 0.30
N LEU A 33 6.68 8.43 0.43
CA LEU A 33 5.56 8.53 1.39
C LEU A 33 4.35 7.72 0.93
N LEU A 34 4.10 7.62 -0.38
CA LEU A 34 3.05 6.77 -0.92
C LEU A 34 3.41 5.29 -0.77
N GLU A 35 4.67 4.92 -1.03
CA GLU A 35 5.18 3.57 -0.83
C GLU A 35 5.01 3.09 0.61
N GLN A 36 5.49 3.86 1.59
CA GLN A 36 5.34 3.50 3.00
C GLN A 36 3.87 3.34 3.43
N LYS A 37 2.97 4.13 2.83
CA LYS A 37 1.53 4.01 3.10
C LYS A 37 0.94 2.74 2.49
N ALA A 38 1.35 2.37 1.28
CA ALA A 38 0.96 1.13 0.63
C ALA A 38 1.50 -0.07 1.42
N ASP A 39 2.78 -0.10 1.77
CA ASP A 39 3.41 -1.16 2.57
C ASP A 39 2.68 -1.38 3.90
N THR A 40 2.32 -0.29 4.60
CA THR A 40 1.56 -0.37 5.85
C THR A 40 0.17 -0.96 5.67
N LYS A 41 -0.45 -0.81 4.48
CA LYS A 41 -1.74 -1.42 4.17
C LYS A 41 -1.59 -2.89 3.80
N GLU A 42 -0.58 -3.24 3.02
CA GLU A 42 -0.24 -4.64 2.70
C GLU A 42 0.03 -5.43 3.99
N GLU A 43 0.84 -4.89 4.91
CA GLU A 43 1.12 -5.53 6.20
C GLU A 43 -0.17 -5.76 7.02
N LYS A 44 -1.13 -4.83 6.96
CA LYS A 44 -2.43 -4.98 7.63
C LYS A 44 -3.31 -6.03 6.95
N ALA A 45 -3.24 -6.15 5.62
CA ALA A 45 -3.94 -7.18 4.87
C ALA A 45 -3.43 -8.57 5.29
N ASP A 46 -2.11 -8.75 5.34
CA ASP A 46 -1.45 -9.98 5.78
C ASP A 46 -1.83 -10.35 7.22
N ILE A 47 -1.72 -9.39 8.15
CA ILE A 47 -2.16 -9.59 9.54
C ILE A 47 -3.63 -10.00 9.62
N THR A 48 -4.47 -9.46 8.74
CA THR A 48 -5.90 -9.80 8.70
C THR A 48 -6.13 -11.22 8.20
N ARG A 49 -5.42 -11.63 7.15
CA ARG A 49 -5.45 -12.99 6.58
C ARG A 49 -4.96 -14.02 7.62
N ASP A 50 -3.82 -13.76 8.26
CA ASP A 50 -3.25 -14.62 9.30
C ASP A 50 -4.19 -14.79 10.51
N ARG A 51 -4.81 -13.69 10.95
CA ARG A 51 -5.77 -13.74 12.07
C ARG A 51 -7.04 -14.49 11.71
N GLY A 52 -7.49 -14.37 10.47
CA GLY A 52 -8.61 -15.11 9.91
C GLY A 52 -8.35 -16.60 9.89
N GLU A 53 -7.21 -17.01 9.35
CA GLU A 53 -6.80 -18.41 9.30
C GLU A 53 -6.64 -18.99 10.70
N ALA A 54 -5.96 -18.28 11.60
CA ALA A 54 -5.86 -18.70 13.00
C ALA A 54 -7.21 -18.79 13.71
N ALA A 55 -8.21 -18.01 13.31
CA ALA A 55 -9.56 -18.10 13.84
C ALA A 55 -10.32 -19.30 13.26
N ALA A 56 -10.23 -19.55 11.96
CA ALA A 56 -10.78 -20.73 11.30
C ALA A 56 -10.20 -22.03 11.88
N ASP A 57 -8.88 -22.11 12.03
CA ASP A 57 -8.18 -23.22 12.70
C ASP A 57 -8.71 -23.51 14.10
N ARG A 58 -9.01 -22.46 14.87
CA ARG A 58 -9.57 -22.61 16.22
C ARG A 58 -11.00 -23.14 16.19
N ILE A 59 -11.77 -22.83 15.15
CA ILE A 59 -13.12 -23.35 14.94
C ILE A 59 -13.04 -24.84 14.59
N GLU A 60 -12.20 -25.22 13.64
CA GLU A 60 -12.01 -26.61 13.23
C GLU A 60 -11.44 -27.48 14.38
N LYS A 61 -10.50 -26.95 15.17
CA LYS A 61 -9.96 -27.66 16.36
C LYS A 61 -11.01 -27.96 17.43
N ARG A 62 -12.14 -27.26 17.47
CA ARG A 62 -13.23 -27.57 18.42
C ARG A 62 -13.98 -28.83 18.03
N ASP A 63 -13.89 -29.25 16.78
CA ASP A 63 -14.52 -30.46 16.27
C ASP A 63 -13.52 -31.25 15.42
N PRO A 64 -12.55 -31.94 16.06
CA PRO A 64 -11.41 -32.55 15.38
C PRO A 64 -11.75 -33.83 14.59
N GLY A 65 -12.87 -33.84 13.86
CA GLY A 65 -13.29 -34.95 13.01
C GLY A 65 -13.94 -36.12 13.75
N MET A 66 -14.47 -35.88 14.96
CA MET A 66 -15.26 -36.90 15.68
C MET A 66 -16.72 -36.93 15.19
N ILE A 67 -17.19 -35.84 14.58
CA ILE A 67 -18.48 -35.71 13.91
C ILE A 67 -18.22 -34.89 12.65
N ASP A 68 -18.48 -35.42 11.45
CA ASP A 68 -18.59 -34.57 10.25
C ASP A 68 -19.64 -33.51 10.55
N SER A 69 -19.20 -32.28 10.84
CA SER A 69 -20.05 -31.20 11.31
C SER A 69 -20.06 -30.09 10.26
N PRO A 70 -20.99 -30.15 9.29
CA PRO A 70 -21.13 -29.14 8.26
C PRO A 70 -21.32 -27.72 8.81
N SER A 71 -21.71 -27.58 10.07
CA SER A 71 -21.80 -26.30 10.77
C SER A 71 -20.43 -25.74 11.17
N THR A 72 -19.50 -26.59 11.62
CA THR A 72 -18.14 -26.17 11.99
C THR A 72 -17.38 -25.75 10.72
N ASP A 73 -17.45 -26.56 9.66
CA ASP A 73 -16.80 -26.27 8.38
C ASP A 73 -17.33 -24.97 7.77
N ARG A 74 -18.66 -24.78 7.75
CA ARG A 74 -19.25 -23.53 7.26
C ARG A 74 -18.85 -22.31 8.10
N ALA A 75 -18.67 -22.48 9.40
CA ALA A 75 -18.25 -21.37 10.27
C ALA A 75 -16.77 -21.00 10.07
N ALA A 76 -15.90 -22.00 9.90
CA ALA A 76 -14.49 -21.79 9.57
C ALA A 76 -14.34 -21.13 8.20
N GLU A 77 -15.05 -21.65 7.19
CA GLU A 77 -15.05 -21.12 5.82
C GLU A 77 -15.57 -19.69 5.76
N ALA A 78 -16.72 -19.41 6.39
CA ALA A 78 -17.25 -18.05 6.47
C ALA A 78 -16.27 -17.09 7.17
N THR A 79 -15.48 -17.60 8.12
CA THR A 79 -14.43 -16.80 8.77
C THR A 79 -13.33 -16.46 7.76
N ARG A 80 -12.76 -17.47 7.07
CA ARG A 80 -11.74 -17.29 6.01
C ARG A 80 -12.20 -16.30 4.96
N GLU A 81 -13.36 -16.55 4.36
CA GLU A 81 -13.93 -15.72 3.29
C GLU A 81 -14.13 -14.26 3.76
N SER A 82 -14.60 -14.05 4.99
CA SER A 82 -14.81 -12.70 5.51
C SER A 82 -13.51 -11.93 5.74
N THR A 83 -12.43 -12.62 6.10
CA THR A 83 -11.12 -12.01 6.34
C THR A 83 -10.32 -11.85 5.07
N GLU A 84 -10.41 -12.78 4.12
CA GLU A 84 -9.85 -12.65 2.78
C GLU A 84 -10.43 -11.44 2.08
N ARG A 85 -11.77 -11.32 2.01
CA ARG A 85 -12.42 -10.14 1.41
C ARG A 85 -11.93 -8.81 2.02
N ARG A 86 -11.71 -8.77 3.33
CA ARG A 86 -11.18 -7.57 4.00
C ARG A 86 -9.71 -7.33 3.69
N ALA A 87 -8.90 -8.39 3.58
CA ALA A 87 -7.51 -8.28 3.19
C ALA A 87 -7.41 -7.78 1.74
N ASP A 88 -8.21 -8.33 0.84
CA ASP A 88 -8.27 -7.92 -0.57
C ASP A 88 -8.68 -6.44 -0.69
N GLU A 89 -9.69 -5.99 0.06
CA GLU A 89 -10.06 -4.57 0.13
C GLU A 89 -8.91 -3.67 0.61
N MET A 90 -8.01 -4.18 1.46
CA MET A 90 -6.82 -3.45 1.93
C MET A 90 -5.70 -3.43 0.90
N GLU A 91 -5.48 -4.55 0.18
CA GLU A 91 -4.54 -4.66 -0.94
C GLU A 91 -4.97 -3.74 -2.08
N GLU A 92 -6.24 -3.74 -2.48
CA GLU A 92 -6.74 -2.80 -3.50
C GLU A 92 -6.57 -1.33 -3.07
N GLN A 93 -6.65 -1.04 -1.77
CA GLN A 93 -6.36 0.30 -1.27
C GLN A 93 -4.87 0.64 -1.30
N ALA A 94 -3.99 -0.35 -1.12
CA ALA A 94 -2.55 -0.19 -1.26
C ALA A 94 -2.18 0.07 -2.74
N ASP A 95 -2.76 -0.71 -3.65
CA ASP A 95 -2.60 -0.53 -5.10
C ASP A 95 -3.01 0.88 -5.54
N ARG A 96 -4.20 1.34 -5.13
CA ARG A 96 -4.67 2.70 -5.41
C ARG A 96 -3.77 3.79 -4.83
N ILE A 97 -3.00 3.51 -3.78
CA ILE A 97 -2.02 4.47 -3.22
C ILE A 97 -0.73 4.45 -4.04
N CYS A 98 -0.27 3.28 -4.48
CA CYS A 98 0.87 3.15 -5.38
C CYS A 98 0.60 3.77 -6.76
N GLU A 99 -0.62 3.68 -7.28
CA GLU A 99 -1.03 4.32 -8.54
C GLU A 99 -1.08 5.86 -8.48
N GLN A 100 -0.99 6.45 -7.27
CA GLN A 100 -0.89 7.91 -7.11
C GLN A 100 0.55 8.43 -7.17
N LYS A 101 1.55 7.53 -7.29
CA LYS A 101 2.96 7.90 -7.55
C LYS A 101 3.08 8.47 -8.96
#